data_AF-A0A671UUR5-F1
#
_entry.id   AF-A0A671UUR5-F1
#
_cell.length_a   1.000
_cell.length_b   1.000
_cell.length_c   1.000
_cell.angle_alpha   90.00
_cell.angle_beta   90.00
_cell.angle_gamma   90.00
#
_symmetry.space_group_name_H-M   'P 1'
#
loop_
_entity.id
_entity.type
_entity.pdbx_description
1 polymer ?
#
loop_
_entity_poly.entity_id
_entity_poly.type
_entity_poly.pdbx_seq_one_letter_code
_entity_poly.pdbx_strand_id
1 'polypeptide(L)'
;MSVAVKRGISAKAESRKCAARFWRLFPHLLLCLSLVAYAALGALMFQHIEGGNTSSTKDYLEFLGQIVGTIQNVTDNASYTHQDIVKKVENMMQFEFKSIWLQRADRWTFFGSMFFCCTVFTTVGYGEIYPVTLLGKVICVLYAMVGIPLMLLVILDVGDFLAMLMSRAYVRIHTFCKRLLSHNWSPMKAGKRGGDSSHQALEDGFFVFSHDVVVREPLDIRQVMHSQEDVRHKSVQLQNNKEIFEKILAKENLLRKGPLLRTLSCPELDQLPPPPKGYVIWDFTGIGDGMEMLDVPFVLILFIVFAYIFFGGLILPLWETEFKGFDPYYFCFITLTTIGFGDIVPNHPKYFMLTSLFIIVGMAIMSMAFKLGQARIVTLYRQFIQFISKGNVKNFKNEEND
;
A
#
# COMPACT_ATOMS: atom_id res chain seq x y z
N MET A 1 26.93 47.39 -34.58
CA MET A 1 27.38 46.06 -34.11
C MET A 1 26.79 45.64 -32.74
N SER A 2 26.53 46.56 -31.80
CA SER A 2 26.05 46.26 -30.42
C SER A 2 24.60 45.71 -30.30
N VAL A 3 23.67 46.13 -31.16
CA VAL A 3 22.24 45.73 -31.07
C VAL A 3 22.00 44.26 -31.48
N ALA A 4 22.75 43.74 -32.44
CA ALA A 4 22.65 42.35 -32.89
C ALA A 4 23.15 41.37 -31.82
N VAL A 5 24.20 41.74 -31.08
CA VAL A 5 24.75 40.95 -29.97
C VAL A 5 23.75 40.88 -28.81
N LYS A 6 23.11 41.99 -28.43
CA LYS A 6 22.05 41.99 -27.39
C LYS A 6 20.84 41.12 -27.75
N ARG A 7 20.39 41.14 -29.02
CA ARG A 7 19.29 40.27 -29.48
C ARG A 7 19.68 38.78 -29.47
N GLY A 8 20.91 38.44 -29.85
CA GLY A 8 21.42 37.06 -29.80
C GLY A 8 21.50 36.50 -28.37
N ILE A 9 21.86 37.34 -27.39
CA ILE A 9 21.92 36.95 -25.97
C ILE A 9 20.49 36.72 -25.41
N SER A 10 19.53 37.58 -25.76
CA SER A 10 18.12 37.44 -25.34
C SER A 10 17.48 36.16 -25.89
N ALA A 11 17.68 35.85 -27.18
CA ALA A 11 17.15 34.63 -27.81
C ALA A 11 17.77 33.35 -27.22
N LYS A 12 19.08 33.37 -26.90
CA LYS A 12 19.78 32.25 -26.26
C LYS A 12 19.35 32.07 -24.79
N ALA A 13 18.94 33.14 -24.11
CA ALA A 13 18.38 33.08 -22.75
C ALA A 13 16.94 32.52 -22.76
N GLU A 14 16.10 32.93 -23.70
CA GLU A 14 14.74 32.39 -23.85
C GLU A 14 14.72 30.92 -24.28
N SER A 15 15.60 30.53 -25.21
CA SER A 15 15.79 29.13 -25.62
C SER A 15 16.20 28.23 -24.44
N ARG A 16 17.11 28.70 -23.58
CA ARG A 16 17.52 27.98 -22.35
C ARG A 16 16.39 27.86 -21.32
N LYS A 17 15.60 28.92 -21.13
CA LYS A 17 14.40 28.88 -20.26
C LYS A 17 13.34 27.91 -20.80
N CYS A 18 13.16 27.85 -22.11
CA CYS A 18 12.24 26.91 -22.77
C CYS A 18 12.73 25.46 -22.60
N ALA A 19 14.02 25.21 -22.81
CA ALA A 19 14.63 23.90 -22.58
C ALA A 19 14.52 23.46 -21.11
N ALA A 20 14.74 24.35 -20.15
CA ALA A 20 14.59 24.04 -18.72
C ALA A 20 13.13 23.68 -18.35
N ARG A 21 12.14 24.41 -18.90
CA ARG A 21 10.72 24.07 -18.72
C ARG A 21 10.37 22.73 -19.36
N PHE A 22 10.89 22.44 -20.56
CA PHE A 22 10.71 21.16 -21.23
C PHE A 22 11.26 20.01 -20.40
N TRP A 23 12.50 20.10 -19.91
CA TRP A 23 13.10 19.06 -19.07
C TRP A 23 12.41 18.85 -17.72
N ARG A 24 11.69 19.87 -17.22
CA ARG A 24 10.84 19.74 -16.02
C ARG A 24 9.55 18.98 -16.29
N LEU A 25 8.94 19.17 -17.45
CA LEU A 25 7.69 18.51 -17.86
C LEU A 25 7.90 17.14 -18.52
N PHE A 26 9.08 16.93 -19.11
CA PHE A 26 9.42 15.73 -19.86
C PHE A 26 9.20 14.42 -19.09
N PRO A 27 9.61 14.28 -17.81
CA PRO A 27 9.26 13.11 -17.00
C PRO A 27 7.75 12.85 -16.97
N HIS A 28 6.96 13.84 -16.55
CA HIS A 28 5.51 13.68 -16.42
C HIS A 28 4.85 13.28 -17.74
N LEU A 29 5.25 13.91 -18.86
CA LEU A 29 4.77 13.56 -20.19
C LEU A 29 5.16 12.14 -20.62
N LEU A 30 6.41 11.73 -20.35
CA LEU A 30 6.91 10.39 -20.65
C LEU A 30 6.14 9.31 -19.86
N LEU A 31 5.85 9.57 -18.59
CA LEU A 31 5.05 8.66 -17.75
C LEU A 31 3.63 8.51 -18.33
N CYS A 32 2.95 9.62 -18.62
CA CYS A 32 1.62 9.60 -19.23
C CYS A 32 1.60 8.88 -20.58
N LEU A 33 2.59 9.14 -21.44
CA LEU A 33 2.69 8.49 -22.75
C LEU A 33 2.97 6.98 -22.63
N SER A 34 3.77 6.57 -21.65
CA SER A 34 4.01 5.15 -21.37
C SER A 34 2.73 4.43 -20.92
N LEU A 35 1.86 5.10 -20.15
CA LEU A 35 0.57 4.55 -19.74
C LEU A 35 -0.39 4.38 -20.93
N VAL A 36 -0.45 5.38 -21.83
CA VAL A 36 -1.25 5.29 -23.06
C VAL A 36 -0.74 4.16 -23.96
N ALA A 37 0.57 4.00 -24.10
CA ALA A 37 1.16 2.90 -24.86
C ALA A 37 0.85 1.52 -24.25
N TYR A 38 0.90 1.40 -22.91
CA TYR A 38 0.52 0.17 -22.22
C TYR A 38 -0.95 -0.17 -22.43
N ALA A 39 -1.85 0.82 -22.36
CA ALA A 39 -3.26 0.64 -22.66
C ALA A 39 -3.51 0.20 -24.12
N ALA A 40 -2.79 0.79 -25.09
CA ALA A 40 -2.89 0.40 -26.49
C ALA A 40 -2.40 -1.05 -26.72
N LEU A 41 -1.31 -1.46 -26.05
CA LEU A 41 -0.83 -2.84 -26.08
C LEU A 41 -1.87 -3.81 -25.49
N GLY A 42 -2.45 -3.45 -24.34
CA GLY A 42 -3.54 -4.22 -23.74
C GLY A 42 -4.76 -4.35 -24.65
N ALA A 43 -5.15 -3.27 -25.33
CA ALA A 43 -6.25 -3.27 -26.29
C ALA A 43 -6.00 -4.25 -27.46
N LEU A 44 -4.79 -4.24 -28.04
CA LEU A 44 -4.43 -5.19 -29.10
C LEU A 44 -4.42 -6.64 -28.61
N MET A 45 -3.91 -6.87 -27.40
CA MET A 45 -3.85 -8.19 -26.79
C MET A 45 -5.26 -8.77 -26.57
N PHE A 46 -6.14 -8.03 -25.89
CA PHE A 46 -7.50 -8.49 -25.62
C PHE A 46 -8.37 -8.55 -26.89
N GLN A 47 -8.19 -7.62 -27.83
CA GLN A 47 -8.88 -7.71 -29.13
C GLN A 47 -8.50 -8.99 -29.87
N HIS A 48 -7.23 -9.42 -29.82
CA HIS A 48 -6.80 -10.63 -30.49
C HIS A 48 -7.25 -11.91 -29.78
N ILE A 49 -7.20 -11.93 -28.44
CA ILE A 49 -7.57 -13.08 -27.63
C ILE A 49 -9.09 -13.27 -27.58
N GLU A 50 -9.84 -12.21 -27.26
CA GLU A 50 -11.29 -12.28 -27.02
C GLU A 50 -12.12 -11.87 -28.25
N GLY A 51 -11.61 -10.98 -29.10
CA GLY A 51 -12.38 -10.43 -30.22
C GLY A 51 -12.69 -11.43 -31.34
N GLY A 52 -12.01 -12.58 -31.38
CA GLY A 52 -12.27 -13.66 -32.33
C GLY A 52 -13.27 -14.73 -31.85
N ASN A 53 -13.69 -14.69 -30.58
CA ASN A 53 -14.45 -15.76 -29.97
C ASN A 53 -15.95 -15.68 -30.35
N THR A 54 -16.29 -16.17 -31.55
CA THR A 54 -17.68 -16.24 -32.05
C THR A 54 -18.57 -17.18 -31.23
N SER A 55 -17.98 -17.98 -30.34
CA SER A 55 -18.63 -18.94 -29.43
C SER A 55 -19.69 -18.27 -28.56
N SER A 56 -19.36 -17.19 -27.87
CA SER A 56 -20.30 -16.51 -26.96
C SER A 56 -21.47 -15.85 -27.69
N THR A 57 -21.30 -15.47 -28.96
CA THR A 57 -22.42 -14.97 -29.79
C THR A 57 -23.37 -16.10 -30.17
N LYS A 58 -22.85 -17.32 -30.43
CA LYS A 58 -23.67 -18.48 -30.72
C LYS A 58 -24.49 -18.90 -29.49
N ASP A 59 -23.89 -18.91 -28.30
CA ASP A 59 -24.61 -19.24 -27.06
C ASP A 59 -25.76 -18.26 -26.79
N TYR A 60 -25.52 -16.96 -27.03
CA TYR A 60 -26.57 -15.94 -26.91
C TYR A 60 -27.68 -16.12 -27.96
N LEU A 61 -27.33 -16.39 -29.21
CA LEU A 61 -28.31 -16.62 -30.28
C LEU A 61 -29.10 -17.92 -30.07
N GLU A 62 -28.46 -18.97 -29.53
CA GLU A 62 -29.11 -20.22 -29.16
C GLU A 62 -30.10 -20.01 -28.02
N PHE A 63 -29.70 -19.25 -26.99
CA PHE A 63 -30.59 -18.85 -25.90
C PHE A 63 -31.78 -18.02 -26.39
N LEU A 64 -31.56 -17.04 -27.27
CA LEU A 64 -32.66 -16.30 -27.91
C LEU A 64 -33.58 -17.23 -28.70
N GLY A 65 -33.01 -18.22 -29.40
CA GLY A 65 -33.78 -19.26 -30.09
C GLY A 65 -34.65 -20.08 -29.13
N GLN A 66 -34.12 -20.46 -27.97
CA GLN A 66 -34.86 -21.18 -26.93
C GLN A 66 -36.01 -20.33 -26.34
N ILE A 67 -35.77 -19.04 -26.08
CA ILE A 67 -36.83 -18.13 -25.64
C ILE A 67 -37.93 -18.02 -26.70
N VAL A 68 -37.55 -17.74 -27.95
CA VAL A 68 -38.52 -17.56 -29.04
C VAL A 68 -39.30 -18.84 -29.30
N GLY A 69 -38.64 -20.00 -29.31
CA GLY A 69 -39.30 -21.29 -29.45
C GLY A 69 -40.26 -21.60 -28.29
N THR A 70 -39.89 -21.23 -27.06
CA THR A 70 -40.77 -21.36 -25.89
C THR A 70 -41.98 -20.44 -26.00
N ILE A 71 -41.80 -19.19 -26.44
CA ILE A 71 -42.91 -18.25 -26.65
C ILE A 71 -43.85 -18.75 -27.75
N GLN A 72 -43.32 -19.24 -28.87
CA GLN A 72 -44.12 -19.76 -29.98
C GLN A 72 -44.94 -20.99 -29.56
N ASN A 73 -44.32 -21.99 -28.93
CA ASN A 73 -45.02 -23.18 -28.42
C ASN A 73 -46.10 -22.87 -27.38
N VAL A 74 -45.93 -21.81 -26.59
CA VAL A 74 -46.91 -21.40 -25.58
C VAL A 74 -48.01 -20.54 -26.19
N THR A 75 -47.72 -19.77 -27.23
CA THR A 75 -48.70 -18.94 -27.96
C THR A 75 -49.68 -19.79 -28.76
N ASP A 76 -49.22 -20.90 -29.33
CA ASP A 76 -50.07 -21.83 -30.09
C ASP A 76 -51.07 -22.60 -29.19
N ASN A 77 -50.78 -22.72 -27.90
CA ASN A 77 -51.69 -23.26 -26.90
C ASN A 77 -52.51 -22.12 -26.28
N ALA A 78 -53.69 -21.85 -26.82
CA ALA A 78 -54.59 -20.73 -26.48
C ALA A 78 -55.06 -20.59 -25.01
N SER A 79 -54.53 -21.37 -24.07
CA SER A 79 -54.89 -21.37 -22.64
C SER A 79 -53.99 -20.47 -21.77
N TYR A 80 -52.91 -19.89 -22.30
CA TYR A 80 -51.97 -19.10 -21.50
C TYR A 80 -52.22 -17.59 -21.60
N THR A 81 -52.32 -16.92 -20.45
CA THR A 81 -52.43 -15.45 -20.40
C THR A 81 -51.05 -14.83 -20.66
N HIS A 82 -51.01 -13.62 -21.21
CA HIS A 82 -49.75 -12.86 -21.40
C HIS A 82 -48.90 -12.78 -20.11
N GLN A 83 -49.53 -12.69 -18.94
CA GLN A 83 -48.82 -12.67 -17.65
C GLN A 83 -48.13 -14.00 -17.32
N ASP A 84 -48.71 -15.13 -17.70
CA ASP A 84 -48.12 -16.45 -17.46
C ASP A 84 -46.90 -16.69 -18.36
N ILE A 85 -46.97 -16.20 -19.60
CA ILE A 85 -45.85 -16.22 -20.55
C ILE A 85 -44.70 -15.36 -20.01
N VAL A 86 -44.98 -14.13 -19.59
CA VAL A 86 -43.97 -13.23 -19.01
C VAL A 86 -43.31 -13.88 -17.79
N LYS A 87 -44.09 -14.47 -16.88
CA LYS A 87 -43.56 -15.13 -15.68
C LYS A 87 -42.70 -16.35 -16.02
N LYS A 88 -43.05 -17.09 -17.07
CA LYS A 88 -42.28 -18.26 -17.54
C LYS A 88 -40.97 -17.84 -18.19
N VAL A 89 -41.00 -16.80 -19.02
CA VAL A 89 -39.79 -16.20 -19.62
C VAL A 89 -38.91 -15.56 -18.54
N GLU A 90 -39.50 -14.91 -17.54
CA GLU A 90 -38.78 -14.37 -16.39
C GLU A 90 -38.06 -15.47 -15.60
N ASN A 91 -38.74 -16.58 -15.30
CA ASN A 91 -38.11 -17.73 -14.65
C ASN A 91 -36.97 -18.31 -15.51
N MET A 92 -37.16 -18.43 -16.83
CA MET A 92 -36.12 -18.89 -17.74
C MET A 92 -34.89 -17.95 -17.72
N MET A 93 -35.12 -16.64 -17.80
CA MET A 93 -34.07 -15.63 -17.66
C MET A 93 -33.41 -15.63 -16.27
N GLN A 94 -34.12 -16.01 -15.20
CA GLN A 94 -33.60 -16.00 -13.83
C GLN A 94 -32.81 -17.25 -13.44
N PHE A 95 -33.11 -18.41 -14.04
CA PHE A 95 -32.51 -19.70 -13.69
C PHE A 95 -31.51 -20.21 -14.73
N GLU A 96 -31.72 -19.97 -16.03
CA GLU A 96 -30.86 -20.48 -17.09
C GLU A 96 -29.81 -19.46 -17.55
N PHE A 97 -30.12 -18.17 -17.48
CA PHE A 97 -29.18 -17.11 -17.88
C PHE A 97 -28.70 -16.34 -16.66
N LYS A 98 -27.44 -16.55 -16.24
CA LYS A 98 -26.74 -15.67 -15.27
C LYS A 98 -26.50 -14.30 -15.92
N SER A 99 -27.55 -13.51 -16.14
CA SER A 99 -27.38 -12.11 -16.49
C SER A 99 -26.98 -11.33 -15.24
N ILE A 100 -25.79 -10.74 -15.29
CA ILE A 100 -25.33 -9.72 -14.33
C ILE A 100 -26.36 -8.58 -14.20
N TRP A 101 -27.20 -8.39 -15.22
CA TRP A 101 -28.14 -7.28 -15.34
C TRP A 101 -29.51 -7.49 -14.69
N LEU A 102 -29.98 -8.74 -14.46
CA LEU A 102 -31.25 -8.97 -13.74
C LEU A 102 -30.99 -9.07 -12.24
N GLN A 103 -31.21 -7.97 -11.53
CA GLN A 103 -31.07 -7.94 -10.09
C GLN A 103 -32.20 -8.72 -9.41
N ARG A 104 -31.84 -9.75 -8.64
CA ARG A 104 -32.79 -10.60 -7.93
C ARG A 104 -33.11 -10.02 -6.55
N ALA A 105 -34.40 -9.79 -6.26
CA ALA A 105 -34.83 -9.13 -5.01
C ALA A 105 -34.53 -9.95 -3.75
N ASP A 106 -34.49 -11.28 -3.86
CA ASP A 106 -34.09 -12.23 -2.82
C ASP A 106 -32.63 -12.07 -2.36
N ARG A 107 -31.76 -11.44 -3.15
CA ARG A 107 -30.35 -11.20 -2.79
C ARG A 107 -30.18 -10.09 -1.76
N TRP A 108 -31.16 -9.21 -1.60
CA TRP A 108 -31.21 -8.18 -0.54
C TRP A 108 -31.56 -8.79 0.83
N THR A 109 -30.83 -9.82 1.24
CA THR A 109 -30.83 -10.31 2.62
C THR A 109 -29.93 -9.42 3.48
N PHE A 110 -30.00 -9.55 4.81
CA PHE A 110 -29.09 -8.82 5.71
C PHE A 110 -27.61 -9.08 5.38
N PHE A 111 -27.23 -10.35 5.20
CA PHE A 111 -25.85 -10.72 4.85
C PHE A 111 -25.46 -10.30 3.42
N GLY A 112 -26.39 -10.37 2.46
CA GLY A 112 -26.18 -9.83 1.10
C GLY A 112 -25.98 -8.31 1.09
N SER A 113 -26.77 -7.59 1.90
CA SER A 113 -26.63 -6.14 2.08
C SER A 113 -25.32 -5.78 2.77
N MET A 114 -24.88 -6.57 3.74
CA MET A 114 -23.57 -6.41 4.38
C MET A 114 -22.42 -6.63 3.39
N PHE A 115 -22.51 -7.67 2.55
CA PHE A 115 -21.54 -7.91 1.49
C PHE A 115 -21.50 -6.74 0.50
N PHE A 116 -22.65 -6.21 0.08
CA PHE A 116 -22.74 -4.97 -0.71
C PHE A 116 -22.07 -3.78 0.00
N CYS A 117 -22.35 -3.56 1.28
CA CYS A 117 -21.69 -2.51 2.06
C CYS A 117 -20.16 -2.68 2.07
N CYS A 118 -19.68 -3.91 2.30
CA CYS A 118 -18.25 -4.24 2.22
C CYS A 118 -17.66 -3.88 0.86
N THR A 119 -18.29 -4.26 -0.25
CA THR A 119 -17.76 -3.98 -1.59
C THR A 119 -17.74 -2.48 -1.93
N VAL A 120 -18.65 -1.69 -1.34
CA VAL A 120 -18.68 -0.23 -1.48
C VAL A 120 -17.51 0.44 -0.76
N PHE A 121 -17.32 0.19 0.55
CA PHE A 121 -16.23 0.86 1.28
C PHE A 121 -14.84 0.31 0.96
N THR A 122 -14.74 -0.95 0.49
CA THR A 122 -13.49 -1.53 -0.04
C THR A 122 -13.17 -1.10 -1.47
N THR A 123 -14.06 -0.33 -2.11
CA THR A 123 -13.94 0.12 -3.50
C THR A 123 -13.75 -1.01 -4.52
N VAL A 124 -14.19 -2.23 -4.22
CA VAL A 124 -14.15 -3.36 -5.17
C VAL A 124 -15.31 -3.25 -6.16
N GLY A 125 -16.54 -3.04 -5.66
CA GLY A 125 -17.68 -2.68 -6.50
C GLY A 125 -18.07 -3.65 -7.63
N TYR A 126 -18.26 -4.94 -7.35
CA TYR A 126 -18.64 -5.96 -8.36
C TYR A 126 -19.84 -5.61 -9.25
N GLY A 127 -20.73 -4.72 -8.83
CA GLY A 127 -21.86 -4.30 -9.65
C GLY A 127 -22.98 -5.34 -9.82
N GLU A 128 -22.92 -6.48 -9.12
CA GLU A 128 -24.00 -7.48 -9.13
C GLU A 128 -25.21 -7.03 -8.28
N ILE A 129 -24.94 -6.40 -7.13
CA ILE A 129 -25.96 -5.80 -6.25
C ILE A 129 -25.67 -4.29 -6.20
N TYR A 130 -26.61 -3.48 -6.65
CA TYR A 130 -26.50 -2.02 -6.63
C TYR A 130 -27.86 -1.36 -6.36
N PRO A 131 -27.89 -0.15 -5.80
CA PRO A 131 -29.14 0.55 -5.54
C PRO A 131 -29.77 1.05 -6.84
N VAL A 132 -30.97 0.57 -7.16
CA VAL A 132 -31.75 1.03 -8.32
C VAL A 132 -32.58 2.28 -8.01
N THR A 133 -33.04 2.42 -6.76
CA THR A 133 -33.89 3.52 -6.31
C THR A 133 -33.11 4.83 -6.16
N LEU A 134 -33.75 5.97 -6.41
CA LEU A 134 -33.13 7.29 -6.20
C LEU A 134 -32.64 7.45 -4.75
N LEU A 135 -33.48 7.07 -3.78
CA LEU A 135 -33.15 7.12 -2.36
C LEU A 135 -31.93 6.23 -2.04
N GLY A 136 -31.89 5.00 -2.56
CA GLY A 136 -30.77 4.09 -2.36
C GLY A 136 -29.47 4.62 -2.95
N LYS A 137 -29.51 5.27 -4.12
CA LYS A 137 -28.34 5.91 -4.75
C LYS A 137 -27.80 7.05 -3.88
N VAL A 138 -28.67 7.92 -3.38
CA VAL A 138 -28.27 9.03 -2.49
C VAL A 138 -27.65 8.50 -1.20
N ILE A 139 -28.28 7.51 -0.56
CA ILE A 139 -27.75 6.87 0.67
C ILE A 139 -26.39 6.20 0.39
N CYS A 140 -26.24 5.52 -0.74
CA CYS A 140 -24.98 4.88 -1.14
C CYS A 140 -23.83 5.88 -1.28
N VAL A 141 -24.09 7.05 -1.89
CA VAL A 141 -23.08 8.12 -2.00
C VAL A 141 -22.63 8.61 -0.62
N LEU A 142 -23.58 8.90 0.28
CA LEU A 142 -23.26 9.33 1.65
C LEU A 142 -22.51 8.24 2.44
N TYR A 143 -22.90 6.99 2.25
CA TYR A 143 -22.25 5.83 2.86
C TYR A 143 -20.80 5.68 2.38
N ALA A 144 -20.56 5.76 1.07
CA ALA A 144 -19.22 5.65 0.48
C ALA A 144 -18.28 6.78 0.93
N MET A 145 -18.79 8.01 1.07
CA MET A 145 -18.02 9.15 1.55
C MET A 145 -17.40 8.93 2.94
N VAL A 146 -18.11 8.25 3.83
CA VAL A 146 -17.60 7.94 5.19
C VAL A 146 -16.86 6.60 5.20
N GLY A 147 -17.36 5.61 4.47
CA GLY A 147 -16.83 4.25 4.44
C GLY A 147 -15.45 4.16 3.82
N ILE A 148 -15.19 4.83 2.69
CA ILE A 148 -13.89 4.74 1.98
C ILE A 148 -12.74 5.29 2.86
N PRO A 149 -12.83 6.50 3.46
CA PRO A 149 -11.78 6.97 4.37
C PRO A 149 -11.57 6.06 5.57
N LEU A 150 -12.65 5.52 6.16
CA LEU A 150 -12.58 4.59 7.27
C LEU A 150 -11.86 3.29 6.85
N MET A 151 -12.17 2.75 5.68
CA MET A 151 -11.50 1.57 5.14
C MET A 151 -10.02 1.83 4.89
N LEU A 152 -9.65 3.00 4.38
CA LEU A 152 -8.24 3.36 4.19
C LEU A 152 -7.49 3.36 5.53
N LEU A 153 -8.09 3.90 6.59
CA LEU A 153 -7.51 3.87 7.95
C LEU A 153 -7.30 2.42 8.41
N VAL A 154 -8.31 1.56 8.25
CA VAL A 154 -8.22 0.13 8.61
C VAL A 154 -7.13 -0.57 7.80
N ILE A 155 -7.03 -0.33 6.50
CA ILE A 155 -5.98 -0.91 5.65
C ILE A 155 -4.59 -0.48 6.13
N LEU A 156 -4.42 0.78 6.54
CA LEU A 156 -3.13 1.27 7.04
C LEU A 156 -2.75 0.61 8.37
N ASP A 157 -3.69 0.56 9.33
CA ASP A 157 -3.46 -0.05 10.64
C ASP A 157 -3.20 -1.57 10.55
N VAL A 158 -4.06 -2.29 9.80
CA VAL A 158 -3.86 -3.72 9.54
C VAL A 158 -2.59 -3.96 8.73
N GLY A 159 -2.25 -3.06 7.80
CA GLY A 159 -1.02 -3.11 7.02
C GLY A 159 0.23 -3.02 7.88
N ASP A 160 0.25 -2.12 8.87
CA ASP A 160 1.35 -2.02 9.84
C ASP A 160 1.45 -3.24 10.75
N PHE A 161 0.31 -3.72 11.25
CA PHE A 161 0.26 -4.94 12.05
C PHE A 161 0.85 -6.13 11.27
N LEU A 162 0.43 -6.28 10.01
CA LEU A 162 0.93 -7.32 9.12
C LEU A 162 2.42 -7.14 8.82
N ALA A 163 2.87 -5.92 8.55
CA ALA A 163 4.27 -5.60 8.30
C ALA A 163 5.17 -5.96 9.50
N MET A 164 4.73 -5.64 10.73
CA MET A 164 5.41 -6.04 11.97
C MET A 164 5.47 -7.57 12.12
N LEU A 165 4.36 -8.27 11.84
CA LEU A 165 4.31 -9.73 11.89
C LEU A 165 5.27 -10.35 10.88
N MET A 166 5.28 -9.83 9.64
CA MET A 166 6.15 -10.30 8.56
C MET A 166 7.62 -10.06 8.89
N SER A 167 7.99 -8.91 9.43
CA SER A 167 9.37 -8.62 9.86
C SER A 167 9.84 -9.61 10.94
N ARG A 168 9.00 -9.87 11.96
CA ARG A 168 9.30 -10.85 13.01
C ARG A 168 9.42 -12.27 12.45
N ALA A 169 8.51 -12.66 11.54
CA ALA A 169 8.53 -13.96 10.90
C ALA A 169 9.79 -14.12 10.04
N TYR A 170 10.14 -13.12 9.24
CA TYR A 170 11.33 -13.10 8.40
C TYR A 170 12.61 -13.29 9.23
N VAL A 171 12.79 -12.52 10.31
CA VAL A 171 13.96 -12.65 11.18
C VAL A 171 14.01 -14.04 11.82
N ARG A 172 12.89 -14.55 12.34
CA ARG A 172 12.83 -15.90 12.94
C ARG A 172 13.18 -16.99 11.92
N ILE A 173 12.59 -16.95 10.72
CA ILE A 173 12.85 -17.91 9.64
C ILE A 173 14.31 -17.82 9.22
N HIS A 174 14.85 -16.61 9.01
CA HIS A 174 16.24 -16.41 8.64
C HIS A 174 17.21 -16.97 9.71
N THR A 175 16.99 -16.68 10.99
CA THR A 175 17.79 -17.24 12.09
C THR A 175 17.65 -18.76 12.18
N PHE A 176 16.45 -19.30 11.97
CA PHE A 176 16.19 -20.74 11.98
C PHE A 176 16.87 -21.45 10.80
N CYS A 177 16.77 -20.92 9.58
CA CYS A 177 17.48 -21.42 8.40
C CYS A 177 18.99 -21.37 8.59
N LYS A 178 19.54 -20.30 9.18
CA LYS A 178 20.97 -20.21 9.51
C LYS A 178 21.40 -21.31 10.48
N ARG A 179 20.58 -21.60 11.50
CA ARG A 179 20.83 -22.71 12.45
C ARG A 179 20.78 -24.08 11.76
N LEU A 180 19.77 -24.33 10.92
CA LEU A 180 19.64 -25.59 10.17
C LEU A 180 20.80 -25.80 9.18
N LEU A 181 21.19 -24.75 8.45
CA LEU A 181 22.33 -24.80 7.52
C LEU A 181 23.66 -24.99 8.25
N SER A 182 23.81 -24.45 9.46
CA SER A 182 25.00 -24.69 10.30
C SER A 182 25.06 -26.11 10.90
N HIS A 183 23.92 -26.78 11.06
CA HIS A 183 23.86 -28.12 11.67
C HIS A 183 24.14 -29.27 10.68
N ASN A 184 24.13 -28.99 9.36
CA ASN A 184 24.51 -29.95 8.32
C ASN A 184 25.99 -29.88 7.91
N TRP A 185 26.81 -29.07 8.59
CA TRP A 185 28.24 -28.95 8.33
C TRP A 185 29.07 -29.14 9.61
N SER A 186 29.20 -30.40 10.04
CA SER A 186 30.49 -30.98 10.45
C SER A 186 30.38 -32.50 10.62
N PRO A 187 31.06 -33.27 9.76
CA PRO A 187 32.04 -34.19 10.34
C PRO A 187 33.26 -34.32 9.43
N MET A 188 34.36 -33.64 9.78
CA MET A 188 35.75 -34.11 9.58
C MET A 188 36.71 -32.93 9.76
N LYS A 189 37.40 -32.93 10.90
CA LYS A 189 38.86 -32.76 10.99
C LYS A 189 39.29 -32.95 12.44
N ALA A 190 39.24 -34.20 12.89
CA ALA A 190 40.14 -34.67 13.94
C ALA A 190 41.43 -35.12 13.24
N GLY A 191 42.54 -34.42 13.47
CA GLY A 191 43.84 -34.82 12.92
C GLY A 191 44.92 -33.74 12.88
N LYS A 192 45.54 -33.48 14.04
CA LYS A 192 46.93 -33.00 14.27
C LYS A 192 47.51 -31.91 13.35
N ARG A 193 47.86 -30.77 13.96
CA ARG A 193 49.25 -30.29 14.11
C ARG A 193 49.29 -29.14 15.13
N GLY A 194 50.17 -29.28 16.12
CA GLY A 194 50.40 -28.29 17.17
C GLY A 194 51.45 -27.23 16.77
N GLY A 195 51.47 -26.14 17.54
CA GLY A 195 52.40 -24.99 17.50
C GLY A 195 52.28 -24.17 16.22
N ASP A 196 51.98 -22.88 16.21
CA ASP A 196 52.57 -21.80 16.99
C ASP A 196 51.64 -20.55 16.88
N SER A 197 51.60 -19.69 17.90
CA SER A 197 50.56 -18.67 18.11
C SER A 197 50.73 -17.39 17.27
N SER A 198 49.63 -17.00 16.62
CA SER A 198 49.46 -15.92 15.65
C SER A 198 49.34 -14.50 16.24
N HIS A 199 49.89 -13.55 15.49
CA HIS A 199 49.46 -12.15 15.42
C HIS A 199 48.19 -11.99 14.54
N GLN A 200 47.44 -10.91 14.82
CA GLN A 200 46.51 -10.17 13.93
C GLN A 200 45.13 -10.78 13.58
N ALA A 201 44.05 -10.18 14.10
CA ALA A 201 43.29 -9.09 13.46
C ALA A 201 41.83 -9.03 13.96
N LEU A 202 41.38 -7.80 14.30
CA LEU A 202 40.05 -7.18 14.11
C LEU A 202 38.78 -8.02 14.35
N GLU A 203 37.96 -7.64 15.34
CA GLU A 203 36.49 -7.76 15.23
C GLU A 203 35.74 -6.59 15.90
N ASP A 204 34.77 -6.08 15.12
CA ASP A 204 33.79 -5.05 15.43
C ASP A 204 32.74 -5.49 16.45
N GLY A 205 32.18 -4.51 17.17
CA GLY A 205 31.21 -4.74 18.22
C GLY A 205 29.78 -5.03 17.75
N PHE A 206 29.07 -5.86 18.54
CA PHE A 206 27.75 -5.52 19.05
C PHE A 206 27.44 -6.32 20.33
N PHE A 207 26.74 -5.67 21.26
CA PHE A 207 26.49 -6.04 22.64
C PHE A 207 25.51 -7.22 22.83
N VAL A 208 25.75 -8.03 23.87
CA VAL A 208 24.72 -8.81 24.59
C VAL A 208 24.86 -8.48 26.08
N PHE A 209 23.83 -7.86 26.66
CA PHE A 209 23.76 -7.55 28.09
C PHE A 209 23.16 -8.74 28.87
N SER A 210 23.93 -9.30 29.81
CA SER A 210 23.40 -10.04 30.96
C SER A 210 23.56 -9.19 32.21
N HIS A 211 22.51 -9.13 33.02
CA HIS A 211 22.48 -8.44 34.31
C HIS A 211 23.26 -9.25 35.36
N ASP A 212 24.17 -8.59 36.08
CA ASP A 212 24.64 -9.05 37.38
C ASP A 212 24.39 -7.97 38.44
N VAL A 213 23.69 -8.37 39.49
CA VAL A 213 23.45 -7.57 40.71
C VAL A 213 24.71 -7.65 41.57
N VAL A 214 25.35 -6.51 41.80
CA VAL A 214 26.48 -6.39 42.73
C VAL A 214 26.03 -5.61 43.97
N VAL A 215 25.97 -6.31 45.10
CA VAL A 215 25.84 -5.71 46.43
C VAL A 215 27.13 -4.92 46.72
N ARG A 216 27.02 -3.64 47.09
CA ARG A 216 28.15 -2.83 47.58
C ARG A 216 27.97 -2.45 49.05
N GLU A 217 29.08 -2.50 49.79
CA GLU A 217 29.26 -2.09 51.18
C GLU A 217 28.95 -0.59 51.42
N PRO A 218 28.62 -0.16 52.66
CA PRO A 218 28.15 1.20 52.94
C PRO A 218 29.26 2.25 52.85
N LEU A 219 28.96 3.41 52.25
CA LEU A 219 29.87 4.57 52.14
C LEU A 219 29.82 5.49 53.37
N ASP A 220 30.98 6.10 53.65
CA ASP A 220 31.27 7.04 54.75
C ASP A 220 30.67 8.45 54.53
N ILE A 221 30.14 9.03 55.61
CA ILE A 221 29.32 10.27 55.65
C ILE A 221 30.11 11.51 55.20
N ARG A 222 31.45 11.49 55.27
CA ARG A 222 32.29 12.63 54.83
C ARG A 222 32.27 12.85 53.32
N GLN A 223 31.97 11.82 52.53
CA GLN A 223 32.01 11.92 51.07
C GLN A 223 30.74 12.57 50.48
N VAL A 224 29.64 12.63 51.25
CA VAL A 224 28.38 13.28 50.86
C VAL A 224 28.43 14.79 51.07
N MET A 225 29.20 15.29 52.05
CA MET A 225 29.31 16.74 52.31
C MET A 225 30.08 17.50 51.23
N HIS A 226 31.15 16.94 50.69
CA HIS A 226 31.93 17.60 49.62
C HIS A 226 31.18 17.67 48.28
N SER A 227 30.19 16.81 48.06
CA SER A 227 29.30 16.86 46.88
C SER A 227 28.39 18.09 46.87
N GLN A 228 28.01 18.62 48.03
CA GLN A 228 27.05 19.74 48.11
C GLN A 228 27.70 21.12 47.88
N GLU A 229 29.00 21.28 48.11
CA GLU A 229 29.70 22.56 47.88
C GLU A 229 29.96 22.82 46.38
N ASP A 230 30.26 21.79 45.60
CA ASP A 230 30.49 21.90 44.15
C ASP A 230 29.22 22.27 43.36
N VAL A 231 28.05 21.82 43.84
CA VAL A 231 26.76 22.16 43.22
C VAL A 231 26.44 23.66 43.40
N ARG A 232 26.91 24.28 44.49
CA ARG A 232 26.70 25.70 44.79
C ARG A 232 27.59 26.61 43.96
N HIS A 233 28.79 26.17 43.58
CA HIS A 233 29.71 26.96 42.75
C HIS A 233 29.27 26.99 41.27
N LYS A 234 28.66 25.90 40.79
CA LYS A 234 28.11 25.80 39.42
C LYS A 234 26.87 26.68 39.19
N SER A 235 26.05 26.90 40.23
CA SER A 235 24.83 27.71 40.09
C SER A 235 25.12 29.21 39.93
N VAL A 236 26.15 29.73 40.62
CA VAL A 236 26.60 31.13 40.50
C VAL A 236 27.20 31.42 39.12
N GLN A 237 27.90 30.45 38.53
CA GLN A 237 28.48 30.57 37.18
C GLN A 237 27.40 30.58 36.08
N LEU A 238 26.29 29.86 36.26
CA LEU A 238 25.15 29.88 35.32
C LEU A 238 24.41 31.21 35.34
N GLN A 239 24.35 31.88 36.50
CA GLN A 239 23.63 33.13 36.65
C GLN A 239 24.33 34.30 35.94
N ASN A 240 25.67 34.37 35.99
CA ASN A 240 26.45 35.36 35.24
C ASN A 240 26.36 35.15 33.71
N ASN A 241 26.23 33.91 33.25
CA ASN A 241 26.09 33.62 31.81
C ASN A 241 24.72 34.06 31.26
N LYS A 242 23.68 34.07 32.09
CA LYS A 242 22.33 34.53 31.71
C LYS A 242 22.29 36.03 31.40
N GLU A 243 22.95 36.87 32.21
CA GLU A 243 22.98 38.33 32.00
C GLU A 243 23.77 38.73 30.74
N ILE A 244 24.83 37.99 30.41
CA ILE A 244 25.59 38.21 29.17
C ILE A 244 24.72 37.88 27.95
N PHE A 245 23.93 36.81 28.02
CA PHE A 245 23.04 36.39 26.95
C PHE A 245 21.89 37.39 26.70
N GLU A 246 21.32 37.98 27.75
CA GLU A 246 20.26 38.99 27.60
C GLU A 246 20.76 40.29 26.96
N LYS A 247 21.99 40.72 27.28
CA LYS A 247 22.62 41.89 26.63
C LYS A 247 22.94 41.64 25.14
N ILE A 248 23.21 40.39 24.76
CA ILE A 248 23.42 40.00 23.35
C ILE A 248 22.08 39.99 22.60
N LEU A 249 21.01 39.46 23.20
CA LEU A 249 19.66 39.43 22.61
C LEU A 249 19.09 40.84 22.37
N ALA A 250 19.29 41.77 23.32
CA ALA A 250 18.85 43.16 23.18
C ALA A 250 19.58 43.89 22.03
N LYS A 251 20.83 43.53 21.76
CA LYS A 251 21.64 44.06 20.65
C LYS A 251 21.19 43.52 19.28
N GLU A 252 20.70 42.28 19.24
CA GLU A 252 20.26 41.61 18.01
C GLU A 252 18.85 42.04 17.57
N ASN A 253 17.96 42.36 18.52
CA ASN A 253 16.61 42.88 18.25
C ASN A 253 16.57 44.27 17.57
N LEU A 254 17.62 45.09 17.71
CA LEU A 254 17.72 46.38 17.01
C LEU A 254 18.10 46.23 15.52
N LEU A 255 18.53 45.03 15.08
CA LEU A 255 19.14 44.83 13.76
C LEU A 255 18.24 44.17 12.71
N ARG A 256 16.98 43.82 13.00
CA ARG A 256 16.17 43.00 12.06
C ARG A 256 15.00 43.74 11.40
N LYS A 257 15.15 44.07 10.11
CA LYS A 257 14.05 44.27 9.14
C LYS A 257 13.86 42.98 8.33
N GLY A 258 12.78 42.22 8.55
CA GLY A 258 12.42 41.07 7.70
C GLY A 258 11.27 40.21 8.27
N PRO A 259 10.45 39.57 7.41
CA PRO A 259 9.08 39.17 7.76
C PRO A 259 8.95 37.82 8.48
N LEU A 260 7.86 37.70 9.23
CA LEU A 260 7.52 36.63 10.18
C LEU A 260 7.25 35.27 9.52
N LEU A 261 7.93 34.23 10.02
CA LEU A 261 7.69 32.82 9.72
C LEU A 261 6.86 32.18 10.86
N ARG A 262 5.91 31.35 10.46
CA ARG A 262 4.82 30.68 11.20
C ARG A 262 5.25 30.12 12.58
N THR A 263 4.85 30.84 13.64
CA THR A 263 4.66 30.44 15.06
C THR A 263 5.67 29.48 15.71
N LEU A 264 6.76 30.07 16.25
CA LEU A 264 7.73 29.50 17.20
C LEU A 264 7.25 29.66 18.66
N SER A 265 6.05 29.18 19.00
CA SER A 265 5.48 29.47 20.33
C SER A 265 6.04 28.61 21.47
N CYS A 266 6.64 27.44 21.20
CA CYS A 266 7.31 26.61 22.23
C CYS A 266 8.47 25.81 21.62
N PRO A 267 9.75 26.21 21.78
CA PRO A 267 10.90 25.39 21.39
C PRO A 267 11.14 24.20 22.35
N GLU A 268 10.43 24.15 23.48
CA GLU A 268 10.47 23.06 24.46
C GLU A 268 9.66 21.82 24.05
N LEU A 269 8.75 21.94 23.06
CA LEU A 269 7.98 20.79 22.57
C LEU A 269 8.85 19.82 21.74
N ASP A 270 9.90 20.35 21.09
CA ASP A 270 10.91 19.55 20.36
C ASP A 270 11.97 18.93 21.28
N GLN A 271 12.01 19.30 22.57
CA GLN A 271 12.98 18.79 23.56
C GLN A 271 12.39 17.77 24.54
N LEU A 272 11.09 17.47 24.45
CA LEU A 272 10.50 16.39 25.23
C LEU A 272 11.09 15.05 24.76
N PRO A 273 11.61 14.19 25.67
CA PRO A 273 11.90 12.81 25.30
C PRO A 273 10.63 12.19 24.74
N PRO A 274 10.71 11.38 23.65
CA PRO A 274 9.53 10.72 23.12
C PRO A 274 8.84 10.00 24.28
N PRO A 275 7.50 10.06 24.38
CA PRO A 275 6.80 9.45 25.50
C PRO A 275 7.28 8.00 25.62
N PRO A 276 7.56 7.51 26.84
CA PRO A 276 7.92 6.11 27.02
C PRO A 276 6.84 5.30 26.31
N LYS A 277 7.22 4.28 25.53
CA LYS A 277 6.32 3.36 24.80
C LYS A 277 5.44 2.57 25.78
N GLY A 278 4.62 3.27 26.56
CA GLY A 278 3.53 2.74 27.34
C GLY A 278 2.34 2.69 26.41
N TYR A 279 1.95 1.48 26.02
CA TYR A 279 0.72 1.11 25.31
C TYR A 279 -0.27 2.27 25.08
N VAL A 280 -0.01 3.09 24.07
CA VAL A 280 -0.96 4.12 23.64
C VAL A 280 -1.87 3.45 22.63
N ILE A 281 -3.03 2.98 23.10
CA ILE A 281 -4.06 2.33 22.29
C ILE A 281 -4.62 3.30 21.20
N TRP A 282 -4.24 4.59 21.21
CA TRP A 282 -4.83 5.66 20.41
C TRP A 282 -3.84 6.63 19.75
N ASP A 283 -2.55 6.29 19.64
CA ASP A 283 -1.61 7.16 18.93
C ASP A 283 -1.64 6.90 17.42
N PHE A 284 -2.41 7.72 16.69
CA PHE A 284 -2.51 7.63 15.23
C PHE A 284 -1.31 8.26 14.50
N THR A 285 -0.36 8.90 15.20
CA THR A 285 0.73 9.68 14.55
C THR A 285 1.87 8.86 13.95
N GLY A 286 1.74 7.54 13.85
CA GLY A 286 2.68 6.67 13.14
C GLY A 286 2.01 5.58 12.30
N ILE A 287 0.70 5.70 12.04
CA ILE A 287 -0.04 4.70 11.26
C ILE A 287 0.37 4.81 9.79
N GLY A 288 1.00 3.75 9.30
CA GLY A 288 1.55 3.57 7.98
C GLY A 288 3.07 3.59 7.94
N ASP A 289 3.74 4.08 8.99
CA ASP A 289 5.21 4.21 9.03
C ASP A 289 5.90 2.85 9.16
N GLY A 290 5.22 1.89 9.81
CA GLY A 290 5.71 0.52 9.93
C GLY A 290 5.91 -0.15 8.57
N MET A 291 5.06 0.16 7.59
CA MET A 291 5.18 -0.34 6.21
C MET A 291 6.38 0.21 5.46
N GLU A 292 6.85 1.43 5.76
CA GLU A 292 7.98 2.06 5.06
C GLU A 292 9.35 1.55 5.56
N MET A 293 9.41 1.07 6.81
CA MET A 293 10.65 0.60 7.45
C MET A 293 11.03 -0.84 7.09
N LEU A 294 10.25 -1.54 6.24
CA LEU A 294 10.58 -2.90 5.81
C LEU A 294 11.57 -2.91 4.64
N ASP A 295 12.85 -3.15 4.96
CA ASP A 295 13.88 -3.58 3.99
C ASP A 295 13.72 -5.07 3.61
N VAL A 296 12.49 -5.52 3.38
CA VAL A 296 12.20 -6.88 2.95
C VAL A 296 12.35 -6.95 1.42
N PRO A 297 12.98 -8.01 0.87
CA PRO A 297 13.05 -8.21 -0.57
C PRO A 297 11.65 -8.19 -1.19
N PHE A 298 11.42 -7.36 -2.21
CA PHE A 298 10.13 -7.28 -2.92
C PHE A 298 9.61 -8.65 -3.38
N VAL A 299 10.53 -9.54 -3.77
CA VAL A 299 10.25 -10.94 -4.15
C VAL A 299 9.54 -11.72 -3.03
N LEU A 300 9.89 -11.48 -1.77
CA LEU A 300 9.28 -12.16 -0.63
C LEU A 300 7.82 -11.71 -0.41
N ILE A 301 7.52 -10.42 -0.61
CA ILE A 301 6.14 -9.91 -0.52
C ILE A 301 5.30 -10.40 -1.68
N LEU A 302 5.87 -10.42 -2.89
CA LEU A 302 5.21 -11.00 -4.06
C LEU A 302 4.88 -12.48 -3.83
N PHE A 303 5.81 -13.24 -3.23
CA PHE A 303 5.58 -14.62 -2.84
C PHE A 303 4.43 -14.75 -1.83
N ILE A 304 4.36 -13.88 -0.82
CA ILE A 304 3.25 -13.87 0.16
C ILE A 304 1.90 -13.61 -0.53
N VAL A 305 1.85 -12.63 -1.44
CA VAL A 305 0.64 -12.34 -2.23
C VAL A 305 0.19 -13.57 -3.02
N PHE A 306 1.10 -14.22 -3.75
CA PHE A 306 0.77 -15.42 -4.51
C PHE A 306 0.38 -16.59 -3.61
N ALA A 307 1.03 -16.78 -2.46
CA ALA A 307 0.67 -17.80 -1.48
C ALA A 307 -0.74 -17.54 -0.90
N TYR A 308 -1.09 -16.28 -0.65
CA TYR A 308 -2.41 -15.90 -0.17
C TYR A 308 -3.50 -16.17 -1.21
N ILE A 309 -3.26 -15.80 -2.47
CA ILE A 309 -4.15 -16.10 -3.59
C ILE A 309 -4.28 -17.61 -3.79
N PHE A 310 -3.18 -18.35 -3.68
CA PHE A 310 -3.19 -19.81 -3.79
C PHE A 310 -4.04 -20.45 -2.70
N PHE A 311 -3.88 -20.01 -1.45
CA PHE A 311 -4.68 -20.49 -0.33
C PHE A 311 -6.17 -20.15 -0.49
N GLY A 312 -6.48 -18.93 -0.95
CA GLY A 312 -7.85 -18.53 -1.30
C GLY A 312 -8.45 -19.42 -2.40
N GLY A 313 -7.65 -19.74 -3.43
CA GLY A 313 -8.04 -20.63 -4.52
C GLY A 313 -8.34 -22.07 -4.08
N LEU A 314 -7.75 -22.54 -2.97
CA LEU A 314 -8.05 -23.84 -2.38
C LEU A 314 -9.25 -23.81 -1.44
N ILE A 315 -9.45 -22.71 -0.71
CA ILE A 315 -10.51 -22.59 0.29
C ILE A 315 -11.86 -22.21 -0.32
N LEU A 316 -11.88 -21.26 -1.25
CA LEU A 316 -13.14 -20.75 -1.80
C LEU A 316 -14.01 -21.84 -2.43
N PRO A 317 -13.48 -22.82 -3.19
CA PRO A 317 -14.28 -23.94 -3.69
C PRO A 317 -14.89 -24.83 -2.60
N LEU A 318 -14.33 -24.83 -1.37
CA LEU A 318 -14.90 -25.56 -0.24
C LEU A 318 -16.14 -24.86 0.33
N TRP A 319 -16.25 -23.54 0.17
CA TRP A 319 -17.40 -22.76 0.63
C TRP A 319 -18.42 -22.53 -0.48
N GLU A 320 -17.96 -22.41 -1.71
CA GLU A 320 -18.74 -22.05 -2.88
C GLU A 320 -18.51 -23.11 -3.98
N THR A 321 -19.49 -23.98 -4.19
CA THR A 321 -19.40 -25.11 -5.13
C THR A 321 -19.40 -24.69 -6.61
N GLU A 322 -19.73 -23.42 -6.88
CA GLU A 322 -19.80 -22.85 -8.23
C GLU A 322 -18.42 -22.51 -8.81
N PHE A 323 -17.40 -22.29 -7.99
CA PHE A 323 -16.05 -21.98 -8.48
C PHE A 323 -15.37 -23.23 -9.04
N LYS A 324 -15.08 -23.25 -10.34
CA LYS A 324 -14.42 -24.39 -11.01
C LYS A 324 -13.04 -23.99 -11.54
N GLY A 325 -12.08 -24.90 -11.42
CA GLY A 325 -10.76 -24.74 -12.06
C GLY A 325 -10.00 -23.49 -11.60
N PHE A 326 -9.81 -22.51 -12.49
CA PHE A 326 -9.02 -21.30 -12.28
C PHE A 326 -9.84 -20.12 -11.71
N ASP A 327 -11.17 -20.18 -11.78
CA ASP A 327 -12.10 -19.16 -11.31
C ASP A 327 -11.85 -18.65 -9.88
N PRO A 328 -11.57 -19.49 -8.86
CA PRO A 328 -11.38 -18.98 -7.50
C PRO A 328 -10.06 -18.20 -7.35
N TYR A 329 -9.02 -18.52 -8.13
CA TYR A 329 -7.75 -17.79 -8.14
C TYR A 329 -7.91 -16.45 -8.84
N TYR A 330 -8.61 -16.45 -9.98
CA TYR A 330 -8.97 -15.25 -10.71
C TYR A 330 -9.83 -14.32 -9.84
N PHE A 331 -10.87 -14.85 -9.19
CA PHE A 331 -11.70 -14.13 -8.23
C PHE A 331 -10.87 -13.49 -7.12
N CYS A 332 -9.97 -14.24 -6.47
CA CYS A 332 -9.07 -13.68 -5.45
C CYS A 332 -8.25 -12.51 -6.02
N PHE A 333 -7.63 -12.67 -7.19
CA PHE A 333 -6.80 -11.64 -7.78
C PHE A 333 -7.60 -10.36 -8.09
N ILE A 334 -8.71 -10.46 -8.82
CA ILE A 334 -9.52 -9.28 -9.21
C ILE A 334 -10.13 -8.57 -8.00
N THR A 335 -10.42 -9.32 -6.94
CA THR A 335 -11.01 -8.79 -5.72
C THR A 335 -9.99 -8.05 -4.88
N LEU A 336 -8.84 -8.67 -4.61
CA LEU A 336 -7.80 -8.11 -3.76
C LEU A 336 -7.06 -6.94 -4.42
N THR A 337 -7.09 -6.86 -5.76
CA THR A 337 -6.59 -5.72 -6.53
C THR A 337 -7.62 -4.61 -6.70
N THR A 338 -8.85 -4.75 -6.15
CA THR A 338 -9.98 -3.81 -6.31
C THR A 338 -10.43 -3.58 -7.75
N ILE A 339 -10.18 -4.53 -8.66
CA ILE A 339 -10.70 -4.47 -10.04
C ILE A 339 -12.19 -4.79 -10.06
N GLY A 340 -12.58 -5.88 -9.40
CA GLY A 340 -13.98 -6.22 -9.13
C GLY A 340 -14.89 -6.29 -10.36
N PHE A 341 -14.55 -7.09 -11.38
CA PHE A 341 -15.39 -7.23 -12.58
C PHE A 341 -16.82 -7.73 -12.30
N GLY A 342 -17.01 -8.53 -11.24
CA GLY A 342 -18.33 -9.04 -10.85
C GLY A 342 -18.90 -10.11 -11.78
N ASP A 343 -18.08 -10.63 -12.68
CA ASP A 343 -18.33 -11.80 -13.51
C ASP A 343 -18.44 -13.08 -12.67
N ILE A 344 -17.66 -13.17 -11.60
CA ILE A 344 -17.70 -14.28 -10.65
C ILE A 344 -17.73 -13.73 -9.23
N VAL A 345 -18.71 -14.20 -8.45
CA VAL A 345 -18.97 -13.73 -7.08
C VAL A 345 -19.53 -14.88 -6.23
N PRO A 346 -19.28 -14.88 -4.91
CA PRO A 346 -19.85 -15.85 -4.00
C PRO A 346 -21.38 -15.78 -4.03
N ASN A 347 -22.07 -16.93 -4.02
CA ASN A 347 -23.54 -16.96 -4.06
C ASN A 347 -24.15 -17.39 -2.72
N HIS A 348 -23.41 -18.06 -1.84
CA HIS A 348 -23.96 -18.58 -0.59
C HIS A 348 -23.93 -17.52 0.52
N PRO A 349 -25.11 -17.04 0.99
CA PRO A 349 -25.19 -15.95 1.97
C PRO A 349 -24.57 -16.30 3.33
N LYS A 350 -24.43 -17.60 3.65
CA LYS A 350 -23.82 -18.08 4.89
C LYS A 350 -22.32 -17.76 4.98
N TYR A 351 -21.61 -17.73 3.85
CA TYR A 351 -20.15 -17.57 3.82
C TYR A 351 -19.72 -16.14 3.50
N PHE A 352 -20.65 -15.23 3.14
CA PHE A 352 -20.34 -13.83 2.79
C PHE A 352 -19.54 -13.08 3.85
N MET A 353 -19.83 -13.30 5.13
CA MET A 353 -19.07 -12.65 6.23
C MET A 353 -17.62 -13.14 6.27
N LEU A 354 -17.42 -14.45 6.14
CA LEU A 354 -16.10 -15.07 6.16
C LEU A 354 -15.29 -14.66 4.93
N THR A 355 -15.93 -14.63 3.76
CA THR A 355 -15.33 -14.12 2.52
C THR A 355 -15.00 -12.62 2.64
N SER A 356 -15.85 -11.81 3.26
CA SER A 356 -15.56 -10.38 3.49
C SER A 356 -14.33 -10.18 4.39
N LEU A 357 -14.20 -10.98 5.45
CA LEU A 357 -13.02 -10.94 6.32
C LEU A 357 -11.75 -11.35 5.58
N PHE A 358 -11.83 -12.41 4.76
CA PHE A 358 -10.74 -12.81 3.87
C PHE A 358 -10.34 -11.66 2.93
N ILE A 359 -11.30 -11.02 2.28
CA ILE A 359 -11.03 -9.87 1.39
C ILE A 359 -10.32 -8.73 2.15
N ILE A 360 -10.77 -8.36 3.34
CA ILE A 360 -10.15 -7.28 4.13
C ILE A 360 -8.67 -7.60 4.46
N VAL A 361 -8.38 -8.82 4.88
CA VAL A 361 -6.99 -9.24 5.18
C VAL A 361 -6.14 -9.27 3.91
N GLY A 362 -6.66 -9.84 2.82
CA GLY A 362 -5.95 -9.88 1.55
C GLY A 362 -5.69 -8.49 0.95
N MET A 363 -6.63 -7.57 1.12
CA MET A 363 -6.51 -6.17 0.72
C MET A 363 -5.38 -5.45 1.48
N ALA A 364 -5.21 -5.73 2.78
CA ALA A 364 -4.08 -5.21 3.54
C ALA A 364 -2.73 -5.75 3.03
N ILE A 365 -2.66 -7.05 2.71
CA ILE A 365 -1.47 -7.68 2.09
C ILE A 365 -1.17 -7.03 0.73
N MET A 366 -2.19 -6.83 -0.11
CA MET A 366 -2.04 -6.20 -1.43
C MET A 366 -1.64 -4.73 -1.34
N SER A 367 -2.21 -3.97 -0.40
CA SER A 367 -1.84 -2.57 -0.17
C SER A 367 -0.36 -2.42 0.20
N MET A 368 0.14 -3.30 1.08
CA MET A 368 1.56 -3.37 1.40
C MET A 368 2.40 -3.68 0.15
N ALA A 369 1.99 -4.65 -0.67
CA ALA A 369 2.69 -4.99 -1.90
C ALA A 369 2.74 -3.83 -2.91
N PHE A 370 1.64 -3.09 -3.07
CA PHE A 370 1.58 -1.92 -3.96
C PHE A 370 2.45 -0.77 -3.48
N LYS A 371 2.45 -0.47 -2.17
CA LYS A 371 3.31 0.59 -1.60
C LYS A 371 4.79 0.32 -1.89
N LEU A 372 5.27 -0.89 -1.61
CA LEU A 372 6.67 -1.23 -1.89
C LEU A 372 6.96 -1.34 -3.39
N GLY A 373 6.01 -1.86 -4.18
CA GLY A 373 6.11 -1.88 -5.63
C GLY A 373 6.29 -0.48 -6.20
N GLN A 374 5.51 0.50 -5.73
CA GLN A 374 5.60 1.89 -6.13
C GLN A 374 6.99 2.48 -5.85
N ALA A 375 7.56 2.27 -4.66
CA ALA A 375 8.90 2.78 -4.33
C ALA A 375 9.99 2.24 -5.28
N ARG A 376 9.91 0.97 -5.66
CA ARG A 376 10.84 0.34 -6.61
C ARG A 376 10.64 0.85 -8.04
N ILE A 377 9.38 0.94 -8.50
CA ILE A 377 9.03 1.47 -9.83
C ILE A 377 9.52 2.92 -9.97
N VAL A 378 9.30 3.78 -8.97
CA VAL A 378 9.77 5.16 -8.97
C VAL A 378 11.30 5.24 -9.07
N THR A 379 12.02 4.33 -8.40
CA THR A 379 13.49 4.26 -8.48
C THR A 379 13.97 3.86 -9.88
N LEU A 380 13.39 2.81 -10.47
CA LEU A 380 13.68 2.37 -11.84
C LEU A 380 13.37 3.47 -12.86
N TYR A 381 12.23 4.14 -12.68
CA TYR A 381 11.82 5.24 -13.52
C TYR A 381 12.79 6.42 -13.44
N ARG A 382 13.28 6.76 -12.24
CA ARG A 382 14.31 7.79 -12.04
C ARG A 382 15.63 7.41 -12.74
N GLN A 383 16.04 6.15 -12.65
CA GLN A 383 17.24 5.64 -13.36
C GLN A 383 17.06 5.72 -14.88
N PHE A 384 15.88 5.38 -15.40
CA PHE A 384 15.55 5.48 -16.82
C PHE A 384 15.58 6.92 -17.33
N ILE A 385 15.01 7.87 -16.59
CA ILE A 385 15.10 9.31 -16.92
C ILE A 385 16.55 9.76 -16.91
N GLN A 386 17.33 9.37 -15.90
CA GLN A 386 18.76 9.73 -15.82
C GLN A 386 19.51 9.21 -17.05
N PHE A 387 19.24 7.98 -17.48
CA PHE A 387 19.81 7.38 -18.68
C PHE A 387 19.44 8.16 -19.95
N ILE A 388 18.16 8.48 -20.14
CA ILE A 388 17.68 9.29 -21.28
C ILE A 388 18.29 10.70 -21.26
N SER A 389 18.40 11.30 -20.08
CA SER A 389 18.89 12.68 -19.95
C SER A 389 20.40 12.83 -20.19
N LYS A 390 21.18 11.74 -20.26
CA LYS A 390 22.64 11.71 -20.48
C LYS A 390 23.38 12.90 -19.82
N GLY A 391 23.08 13.20 -18.56
CA GLY A 391 23.79 14.24 -17.78
C GLY A 391 23.37 15.70 -18.04
N ASN A 392 22.47 16.01 -18.98
CA ASN A 392 22.05 17.39 -19.26
C ASN A 392 21.36 18.09 -18.08
N VAL A 393 20.81 17.34 -17.11
CA VAL A 393 20.17 17.91 -15.91
C VAL A 393 21.20 18.39 -14.88
N LYS A 394 22.43 17.83 -14.86
CA LYS A 394 23.50 18.30 -13.96
C LYS A 394 24.04 19.68 -14.37
N ASN A 395 24.07 19.98 -15.66
CA ASN A 395 24.62 21.24 -16.16
C ASN A 395 23.75 22.47 -15.84
N PHE A 396 22.43 22.31 -15.62
CA PHE A 396 21.56 23.44 -15.31
C PHE A 396 21.63 23.93 -13.86
N LYS A 397 22.08 23.10 -12.90
CA LYS A 397 22.28 23.52 -11.51
C LYS A 397 23.63 24.18 -11.24
N ASN A 398 24.63 23.93 -12.09
CA ASN A 398 25.99 24.46 -11.90
C ASN A 398 26.21 25.82 -12.57
N GLU A 399 25.35 26.24 -13.51
CA GLU A 399 25.48 27.55 -14.19
C GLU A 399 24.57 28.66 -13.62
N GLU A 400 23.76 28.36 -12.60
CA GLU A 400 22.94 29.37 -11.90
C GLU A 400 23.69 30.03 -10.72
N ASN A 401 24.91 29.55 -10.43
CA ASN A 401 25.81 30.04 -9.38
C ASN A 401 27.07 30.76 -9.90
N ASP A 402 27.18 31.03 -11.21
CA ASP A 402 28.28 31.80 -11.81
C ASP A 402 27.80 33.13 -12.42
#